data_AF-A0AAW8TGC8-F1
#
_entry.id   AF-A0AAW8TGC8-F1
#
_cell.length_a   1.000
_cell.length_b   1.000
_cell.length_c   1.000
_cell.angle_alpha   90.00
_cell.angle_beta   90.00
_cell.angle_gamma   90.00
#
_symmetry.space_group_name_H-M   'P 1'
#
loop_
_entity.id
_entity.type
_entity.pdbx_description
1 polymer ?
#
loop_
_entity_poly.entity_id
_entity_poly.type
_entity_poly.pdbx_seq_one_letter_code
_entity_poly.pdbx_strand_id
1 'polypeptide(L)'
;VIPPAIFFYYSTLFDSRFKTLQQNPNYLLQLFEEHYTGYAVRHVGVSCSKLVYQTSLQLDLFSDPEKTIQQEKLDFLCDEIRNRYGFKALIHASSLLPGATAVSRSTKVGGH
;
A
#
# COMPACT_ATOMS: atom_id res chain seq x y z
N VAL A 1 -25.03 17.08 18.33
CA VAL A 1 -23.60 17.45 18.50
C VAL A 1 -22.77 16.29 18.00
N ILE A 2 -22.07 16.45 16.87
CA ILE A 2 -21.20 15.39 16.32
C ILE A 2 -19.93 15.39 17.18
N PRO A 3 -19.52 14.27 17.80
CA PRO A 3 -18.32 14.25 18.61
C PRO A 3 -17.10 14.58 17.73
N PRO A 4 -16.07 15.24 18.29
CA PRO A 4 -14.84 15.53 17.55
C PRO A 4 -14.27 14.20 17.03
N ALA A 5 -13.80 14.19 15.78
CA ALA A 5 -13.16 13.01 15.22
C ALA A 5 -11.95 12.66 16.09
N ILE A 6 -12.07 11.60 16.90
CA ILE A 6 -10.94 11.06 17.64
C ILE A 6 -10.07 10.36 16.60
N PHE A 7 -8.99 11.02 16.20
CA PHE A 7 -7.96 10.43 15.37
C PHE A 7 -7.14 9.51 16.26
N PHE A 8 -7.40 8.21 16.18
CA PHE A 8 -6.55 7.23 16.80
C PHE A 8 -5.35 6.97 15.89
N TYR A 9 -4.16 7.36 16.34
CA TYR A 9 -2.89 7.05 15.70
C TYR A 9 -2.25 5.88 16.42
N TYR A 10 -2.19 4.74 15.75
CA TYR A 10 -1.44 3.58 16.21
C TYR A 10 -0.25 3.38 15.28
N SER A 11 0.95 3.48 15.82
CA SER A 11 2.20 3.20 15.11
C SER A 11 2.87 1.99 15.77
N THR A 12 2.98 0.90 15.03
CA THR A 12 3.81 -0.23 15.42
C THR A 12 5.13 -0.13 14.65
N LEU A 13 6.25 -0.28 15.37
CA LEU A 13 7.56 -0.48 14.74
C LEU A 13 7.58 -1.90 14.21
N PHE A 14 7.23 -2.05 12.94
CA PHE A 14 7.17 -3.35 12.29
C PHE A 14 8.27 -3.47 11.24
N ASP A 15 9.13 -4.46 11.40
CA ASP A 15 10.26 -4.75 10.50
C ASP A 15 9.79 -5.62 9.33
N SER A 16 8.74 -5.17 8.66
CA SER A 16 8.23 -5.82 7.45
C SER A 16 8.46 -4.94 6.25
N ARG A 17 9.12 -5.50 5.25
CA ARG A 17 9.29 -4.89 3.93
C ARG A 17 7.91 -4.55 3.38
N PHE A 18 7.73 -3.38 2.75
CA PHE A 18 6.45 -2.93 2.19
C PHE A 18 5.72 -4.00 1.35
N LYS A 19 6.46 -4.84 0.60
CA LYS A 19 5.89 -5.95 -0.19
C LYS A 19 5.15 -7.01 0.65
N THR A 20 5.54 -7.26 1.91
CA THR A 20 4.86 -8.26 2.74
C THR A 20 3.48 -7.79 3.20
N LEU A 21 3.25 -6.47 3.32
CA LEU A 21 1.92 -5.92 3.60
C LEU A 21 0.97 -6.07 2.42
N GLN A 22 1.46 -5.99 1.17
CA GLN A 22 0.66 -6.35 0.00
C GLN A 22 0.32 -7.84 -0.03
N GLN A 23 1.23 -8.70 0.44
CA GLN A 23 1.05 -10.15 0.41
C GLN A 23 0.15 -10.68 1.53
N ASN A 24 0.06 -9.99 2.67
CA ASN A 24 -0.74 -10.45 3.81
C ASN A 24 -1.63 -9.33 4.39
N PRO A 25 -2.83 -9.11 3.82
CA PRO A 25 -3.76 -8.08 4.29
C PRO A 25 -4.33 -8.38 5.70
N ASN A 26 -4.24 -9.63 6.17
CA ASN A 26 -4.77 -10.03 7.47
C ASN A 26 -4.07 -9.30 8.62
N TYR A 27 -2.81 -8.88 8.44
CA TYR A 27 -2.09 -8.13 9.46
C TYR A 27 -2.75 -6.76 9.72
N LEU A 28 -3.19 -6.06 8.66
CA LEU A 28 -3.86 -4.77 8.82
C LEU A 28 -5.22 -4.94 9.51
N LEU A 29 -5.92 -6.05 9.21
CA LEU A 29 -7.18 -6.38 9.88
C LEU A 29 -6.97 -6.67 11.37
N GLN A 30 -5.94 -7.45 11.71
CA GLN A 30 -5.61 -7.74 13.11
C GLN A 30 -5.27 -6.45 13.87
N LEU A 31 -4.43 -5.57 13.31
CA LEU A 31 -4.08 -4.30 13.95
C LEU A 31 -5.32 -3.42 14.15
N PHE A 32 -6.22 -3.41 13.17
CA PHE A 32 -7.49 -2.70 13.28
C PHE A 32 -8.35 -3.28 14.40
N GLU A 33 -8.53 -4.61 14.44
CA GLU A 33 -9.33 -5.30 15.46
C GLU A 33 -8.80 -5.09 16.88
N GLU A 34 -7.48 -5.13 17.08
CA GLU A 34 -6.84 -4.91 18.38
C GLU A 34 -7.12 -3.51 18.97
N HIS A 35 -7.29 -2.51 18.10
CA HIS A 35 -7.40 -1.12 18.50
C HIS A 35 -8.80 -0.52 18.26
N TYR A 36 -9.70 -1.29 17.63
CA TYR A 36 -11.04 -0.84 17.33
C TYR A 36 -11.89 -0.81 18.60
N THR A 37 -12.37 0.38 18.94
CA THR A 37 -13.12 0.64 20.18
C THR A 37 -14.64 0.56 20.03
N GLY A 38 -15.14 0.12 18.86
CA GLY A 38 -16.58 -0.03 18.60
C GLY A 38 -17.31 1.23 18.12
N TYR A 39 -16.63 2.38 18.07
CA TYR A 39 -17.21 3.64 17.55
C TYR A 39 -17.09 3.76 16.02
N ALA A 40 -17.96 4.58 15.43
CA ALA A 40 -17.93 4.84 13.99
C ALA A 40 -16.61 5.49 13.55
N VAL A 41 -15.89 4.84 12.63
CA VAL A 41 -14.62 5.32 12.07
C VAL A 41 -14.87 6.13 10.80
N ARG A 42 -14.30 7.33 10.72
CA ARG A 42 -14.45 8.23 9.55
C ARG A 42 -13.26 8.22 8.59
N HIS A 43 -12.07 7.87 9.09
CA HIS A 43 -10.85 7.85 8.31
C HIS A 43 -9.90 6.79 8.87
N VAL A 44 -9.32 5.98 7.98
CA VAL A 44 -8.25 5.03 8.30
C VAL A 44 -7.08 5.37 7.38
N GLY A 45 -5.91 5.60 7.98
CA GLY A 45 -4.67 5.88 7.24
C GLY A 45 -3.59 4.89 7.67
N VAL A 46 -2.91 4.29 6.70
CA VAL A 46 -1.75 3.43 6.93
C VAL A 46 -0.52 4.13 6.36
N SER A 47 0.50 4.32 7.19
CA SER A 47 1.78 4.91 6.79
C SER A 47 2.91 3.94 7.07
N CYS A 48 3.78 3.72 6.09
CA CYS A 48 5.02 2.97 6.27
C CYS A 48 6.17 3.96 6.41
N SER A 49 7.07 3.71 7.36
CA SER A 49 8.31 4.49 7.54
C SER A 49 9.52 3.57 7.37
N LYS A 50 10.73 4.15 7.27
CA LYS A 50 12.00 3.40 7.09
C LYS A 50 12.03 2.54 5.82
N LEU A 51 11.63 3.14 4.70
CA LEU A 51 11.75 2.50 3.40
C LEU A 51 13.24 2.24 3.10
N VAL A 52 13.58 0.97 2.86
CA VAL A 52 14.92 0.54 2.45
C VAL A 52 14.83 0.04 1.02
N TYR A 53 15.76 0.47 0.17
CA TYR A 53 15.87 -0.03 -1.19
C TYR A 53 15.99 -1.56 -1.19
N GLN A 54 15.27 -2.19 -2.10
CA GLN A 54 15.39 -3.63 -2.34
C GLN A 54 16.67 -3.86 -3.15
N THR A 55 17.75 -4.25 -2.46
CA THR A 55 19.05 -4.59 -3.09
C THR A 55 19.16 -6.05 -3.48
N SER A 56 18.28 -6.91 -2.97
CA SER A 56 18.23 -8.33 -3.27
C SER A 56 16.79 -8.84 -3.28
N LEU A 57 16.53 -9.81 -4.15
CA LEU A 57 15.25 -10.51 -4.19
C LEU A 57 15.21 -11.55 -3.06
N GLN A 58 14.27 -11.37 -2.13
CA GLN A 58 13.98 -12.38 -1.12
C GLN A 58 13.07 -13.44 -1.73
N LEU A 59 13.59 -14.65 -1.88
CA LEU A 59 12.82 -15.81 -2.31
C LEU A 59 12.11 -16.43 -1.10
N ASP A 60 10.91 -16.94 -1.33
CA ASP A 60 10.23 -17.79 -0.36
C ASP A 60 10.60 -19.27 -0.61
N LEU A 61 10.75 -20.02 0.48
CA LEU A 61 11.17 -21.43 0.46
C LEU A 61 10.14 -22.36 -0.18
N PHE A 62 8.87 -21.96 -0.14
CA PHE A 62 7.74 -22.76 -0.63
C PHE A 62 7.14 -22.20 -1.93
N SER A 63 7.71 -21.11 -2.44
CA SER A 63 7.28 -20.46 -3.67
C SER A 63 8.18 -20.82 -4.84
N ASP A 64 7.63 -20.73 -6.04
CA ASP A 64 8.41 -20.86 -7.28
C ASP A 64 9.31 -19.62 -7.46
N PRO A 65 10.65 -19.80 -7.48
CA PRO A 65 11.59 -18.68 -7.61
C PRO A 65 11.46 -17.97 -8.96
N GLU A 66 11.11 -18.69 -10.05
CA GLU A 66 10.99 -18.09 -11.37
C GLU A 66 9.82 -17.11 -11.43
N LYS A 67 8.68 -17.48 -10.82
CA LYS A 67 7.52 -16.58 -10.71
C LYS A 67 7.87 -15.31 -9.95
N THR A 68 8.64 -15.44 -8.87
CA THR A 68 9.05 -14.29 -8.04
C THR A 68 9.93 -13.33 -8.83
N ILE A 69 10.90 -13.85 -9.59
CA ILE A 69 11.77 -13.05 -10.47
C ILE A 69 10.96 -12.38 -11.58
N GLN A 70 10.03 -13.10 -12.22
CA GLN A 70 9.18 -12.52 -13.27
C GLN A 70 8.30 -11.39 -12.73
N GLN A 71 7.75 -11.57 -11.53
CA GLN A 71 6.91 -10.57 -10.89
C GLN A 71 7.70 -9.31 -10.52
N GLU A 72 8.93 -9.46 -10.04
CA GLU A 72 9.82 -8.32 -9.81
C GLU A 72 10.14 -7.56 -11.11
N LYS A 73 10.44 -8.28 -12.21
CA LYS A 73 10.66 -7.64 -13.53
C LYS A 73 9.44 -6.87 -14.02
N LEU A 74 8.23 -7.41 -13.79
CA LEU A 74 6.98 -6.74 -14.13
C LEU A 74 6.78 -5.47 -13.30
N ASP A 75 7.07 -5.50 -11.99
CA ASP A 75 7.01 -4.33 -11.13
C ASP A 75 7.93 -3.22 -11.65
N PHE A 76 9.20 -3.56 -11.94
CA PHE A 76 10.18 -2.62 -12.50
C PHE A 76 9.73 -2.03 -13.83
N LEU A 77 9.18 -2.84 -14.73
CA LEU A 77 8.66 -2.38 -16.01
C LEU A 77 7.48 -1.40 -15.81
N CYS A 78 6.56 -1.71 -14.90
CA CYS A 78 5.43 -0.84 -14.58
C CYS A 78 5.91 0.52 -14.05
N ASP A 79 6.92 0.51 -13.19
CA ASP A 79 7.52 1.73 -12.66
C ASP A 79 8.25 2.53 -13.74
N GLU A 80 8.97 1.87 -14.66
CA GLU A 80 9.61 2.55 -15.79
C GLU A 80 8.58 3.27 -16.69
N ILE A 81 7.46 2.60 -16.99
CA ILE A 81 6.36 3.18 -17.77
C ILE A 81 5.78 4.40 -17.04
N ARG A 82 5.52 4.29 -15.73
CA ARG A 82 4.97 5.40 -14.93
C ARG A 82 5.95 6.57 -14.79
N ASN A 83 7.25 6.30 -14.67
CA ASN A 83 8.27 7.34 -14.61
C ASN A 83 8.38 8.08 -15.94
N ARG A 84 8.22 7.39 -17.08
CA ARG A 84 8.32 7.99 -18.42
C ARG A 84 7.06 8.73 -18.86
N TYR A 85 5.88 8.16 -18.60
CA TYR A 85 4.60 8.65 -19.16
C TYR A 85 3.63 9.19 -18.09
N GLY A 86 4.02 9.16 -16.81
CA GLY A 86 3.22 9.59 -15.67
C GLY A 86 2.29 8.48 -15.13
N PHE A 87 1.80 8.69 -13.89
CA PHE A 87 0.99 7.71 -13.15
C PHE A 87 -0.24 7.22 -13.93
N LYS A 88 -0.90 8.10 -14.71
CA LYS A 88 -2.11 7.77 -15.47
C LYS A 88 -1.86 6.86 -16.66
N ALA A 89 -0.61 6.70 -17.10
CA ALA A 89 -0.28 5.84 -18.23
C ALA A 89 -0.54 4.36 -17.94
N LEU A 90 -0.43 3.95 -16.68
CA LEU A 90 -0.64 2.57 -16.25
C LEU A 90 -1.25 2.52 -14.84
N ILE A 91 -2.57 2.36 -14.77
CA ILE A 91 -3.33 2.25 -13.53
C ILE A 91 -4.00 0.89 -13.38
N HIS A 92 -4.23 0.46 -12.14
CA HIS A 92 -5.05 -0.72 -11.89
C HIS A 92 -6.51 -0.44 -12.27
N ALA A 93 -7.20 -1.44 -12.84
CA ALA A 93 -8.61 -1.32 -13.19
C ALA A 93 -9.49 -0.96 -11.97
N SER A 94 -9.14 -1.42 -10.78
CA SER A 94 -9.80 -1.04 -9.52
C SER A 94 -9.77 0.46 -9.23
N SER A 95 -8.79 1.19 -9.80
CA SER A 95 -8.69 2.65 -9.67
C SER A 95 -9.73 3.42 -10.49
N LEU A 96 -10.49 2.74 -11.35
CA LEU A 96 -11.59 3.29 -12.13
C LEU A 96 -12.97 3.03 -11.50
N LEU A 97 -13.03 2.28 -10.40
CA LEU A 97 -14.30 1.99 -9.73
C LEU A 97 -14.91 3.25 -9.10
N PRO A 98 -16.25 3.33 -9.00
CA PRO A 98 -16.91 4.41 -8.26
C PRO A 98 -16.38 4.51 -6.82
N GLY A 99 -15.93 5.71 -6.43
CA GLY A 99 -15.33 5.96 -5.11
C GLY A 99 -13.80 5.79 -5.05
N ALA A 100 -13.16 5.27 -6.09
CA ALA A 100 -11.69 5.25 -6.16
C ALA A 100 -11.13 6.67 -6.33
N THR A 101 -10.04 6.97 -5.62
CA THR A 101 -9.44 8.32 -5.61
C THR A 101 -8.05 8.38 -6.26
N ALA A 102 -7.49 7.26 -6.72
CA ALA A 102 -6.13 7.20 -7.23
C ALA A 102 -5.89 8.18 -8.40
N VAL A 103 -6.80 8.22 -9.39
CA VAL A 103 -6.69 9.11 -10.56
C VAL A 103 -6.87 10.58 -10.19
N SER A 104 -7.76 10.89 -9.24
CA SER A 104 -8.03 12.27 -8.81
C SER A 104 -6.96 12.82 -7.86
N ARG A 105 -6.28 11.94 -7.10
CA ARG A 105 -5.10 12.28 -6.29
C ARG A 105 -3.85 12.46 -7.13
N SER A 106 -3.68 11.71 -8.22
CA SER A 106 -2.48 11.79 -9.06
C SER A 106 -2.26 13.16 -9.71
N THR A 107 -3.30 14.02 -9.77
CA THR A 107 -3.22 15.39 -10.28
C THR A 107 -3.07 16.46 -9.20
N LYS A 108 -3.09 16.09 -7.92
CA LYS A 108 -2.97 17.04 -6.80
C LYS A 108 -1.51 17.21 -6.40
N VAL A 109 -1.09 18.45 -6.16
CA VAL A 109 0.26 18.81 -5.71
C VAL A 109 0.49 18.21 -4.32
N GLY A 110 1.55 17.39 -4.18
CA GLY A 110 1.89 16.67 -2.93
C GLY A 110 1.78 15.15 -3.01
N GLY A 111 1.49 14.58 -4.18
CA GLY A 111 1.46 13.12 -4.41
C GLY A 111 2.81 12.50 -4.77
N HIS A 112 3.89 12.90 -4.09
CA HIS A 112 5.18 12.19 -4.11
C HIS A 112 5.34 11.42 -2.78
#